data_AF-A0A350XTG1-F1
#
_entry.id   AF-A0A350XTG1-F1
#
_cell.length_a   1.000
_cell.length_b   1.000
_cell.length_c   1.000
_cell.angle_alpha   90.00
_cell.angle_beta   90.00
_cell.angle_gamma   90.00
#
_symmetry.space_group_name_H-M   'P 1'
#
loop_
_entity.id
_entity.type
_entity.pdbx_description
1 polymer ?
#
loop_
_entity_poly.entity_id
_entity_poly.type
_entity_poly.pdbx_seq_one_letter_code
_entity_poly.pdbx_strand_id
1 'polypeptide(L)'
;MGSKLAAAKAAADKAAEKARKEAKAKFDLESRRAAFKKELDARRQKGASIGVTYTVKKGDSLRKIAKKLYGNESKWKAIFEANQPMIKNADLIYPGQVLRIPKA
;
A
#
# COMPACT_ATOMS: atom_id res chain seq x y z
N MET A 1 -28.40 43.85 39.25
CA MET A 1 -27.33 43.66 38.24
C MET A 1 -26.91 42.17 38.12
N GLY A 2 -27.84 41.24 37.84
CA GLY A 2 -27.55 39.79 37.91
C GLY A 2 -27.61 39.01 36.58
N SER A 3 -28.25 39.54 35.53
CA SER A 3 -28.58 38.74 34.34
C SER A 3 -27.49 38.73 33.24
N LYS A 4 -26.61 39.75 33.19
CA LYS A 4 -25.57 39.85 32.15
C LYS A 4 -24.39 38.87 32.35
N LEU A 5 -24.16 38.39 33.58
CA LEU A 5 -23.01 37.52 33.90
C LEU A 5 -23.25 36.04 33.53
N ALA A 6 -24.51 35.57 33.58
CA ALA A 6 -24.86 34.18 33.28
C ALA A 6 -24.82 33.87 31.76
N ALA A 7 -25.24 34.82 30.92
CA ALA A 7 -25.21 34.68 29.46
C ALA A 7 -23.77 34.62 28.90
N ALA A 8 -22.84 35.37 29.49
CA ALA A 8 -21.44 35.39 29.08
C ALA A 8 -20.72 34.05 29.35
N LYS A 9 -21.04 33.38 30.47
CA LYS A 9 -20.47 32.07 30.82
C LYS A 9 -20.96 30.97 29.88
N ALA A 10 -22.27 30.92 29.61
CA ALA A 10 -22.86 29.93 28.71
C ALA A 10 -22.38 30.04 27.25
N ALA A 11 -22.05 31.25 26.78
CA ALA A 11 -21.45 31.46 25.47
C ALA A 11 -20.00 30.96 25.40
N ALA A 12 -19.22 31.15 26.47
CA ALA A 12 -17.86 30.66 26.58
C ALA A 12 -17.79 29.12 26.63
N ASP A 13 -18.70 28.47 27.35
CA ASP A 13 -18.76 27.00 27.43
C ASP A 13 -19.13 26.37 26.07
N LYS A 14 -20.09 26.96 25.34
CA LYS A 14 -20.45 26.51 23.98
C LYS A 14 -19.32 26.72 22.97
N ALA A 15 -18.57 27.82 23.09
CA ALA A 15 -17.40 28.06 22.25
C ALA A 15 -16.27 27.04 22.51
N ALA A 16 -16.04 26.68 23.78
CA ALA A 16 -15.06 25.67 24.15
C ALA A 16 -15.46 24.26 23.67
N GLU A 17 -16.74 23.90 23.76
CA GLU A 17 -17.24 22.62 23.26
C GLU A 17 -17.12 22.51 21.73
N LYS A 18 -17.49 23.58 21.01
CA LYS A 18 -17.35 23.66 19.55
C LYS A 18 -15.88 23.50 19.13
N ALA A 19 -14.97 24.22 19.79
CA ALA A 19 -13.54 24.12 19.52
C ALA A 19 -13.00 22.70 19.79
N ARG A 20 -13.44 22.02 20.86
CA ARG A 20 -13.07 20.63 21.15
C ARG A 20 -13.59 19.65 20.11
N LYS A 21 -14.84 19.80 19.64
CA LYS A 21 -15.41 18.96 18.58
C LYS A 21 -14.70 19.17 17.24
N GLU A 22 -14.40 20.41 16.88
CA GLU A 22 -13.64 20.75 15.67
C GLU A 22 -12.20 20.22 15.73
N ALA A 23 -11.52 20.33 16.88
CA ALA A 23 -10.19 19.76 17.08
C ALA A 23 -10.20 18.22 16.97
N LYS A 24 -11.19 17.55 17.57
CA LYS A 24 -11.35 16.09 17.50
C LYS A 24 -11.63 15.62 16.06
N ALA A 25 -12.46 16.35 15.31
CA ALA A 25 -12.75 16.04 13.91
C ALA A 25 -11.50 16.21 13.02
N LYS A 26 -10.70 17.26 13.25
CA LYS A 26 -9.45 17.48 12.53
C LYS A 26 -8.41 16.39 12.82
N PHE A 27 -8.28 15.96 14.08
CA PHE A 27 -7.36 14.87 14.45
C PHE A 27 -7.76 13.50 13.86
N ASP A 28 -9.06 13.18 13.87
CA ASP A 28 -9.58 11.95 13.25
C ASP A 28 -9.35 11.97 11.72
N LEU A 29 -9.58 13.11 11.06
CA LEU A 29 -9.30 13.26 9.63
C LEU A 29 -7.80 13.14 9.31
N GLU A 30 -6.93 13.77 10.11
CA GLU A 30 -5.48 13.70 9.93
C GLU A 30 -4.97 12.26 10.13
N SER A 31 -5.47 11.57 11.14
CA SER A 31 -5.16 10.17 11.40
C SER A 31 -5.58 9.25 10.24
N ARG A 32 -6.77 9.46 9.68
CA ARG A 32 -7.24 8.72 8.50
C ARG A 32 -6.40 9.02 7.26
N ARG A 33 -6.00 10.28 7.06
CA ARG A 33 -5.11 10.70 5.96
C ARG A 33 -3.72 10.08 6.10
N ALA A 34 -3.17 10.05 7.30
CA ALA A 34 -1.89 9.43 7.59
C ALA A 34 -1.94 7.91 7.35
N ALA A 35 -3.00 7.23 7.80
CA ALA A 35 -3.22 5.81 7.53
C ALA A 35 -3.35 5.52 6.02
N PHE A 36 -4.11 6.34 5.29
CA PHE A 36 -4.26 6.20 3.85
C PHE A 36 -2.94 6.47 3.10
N LYS A 37 -2.19 7.50 3.48
CA LYS A 37 -0.88 7.80 2.91
C LYS A 37 0.10 6.65 3.16
N LYS A 38 0.12 6.09 4.37
CA LYS A 38 0.94 4.92 4.71
C LYS A 38 0.58 3.70 3.87
N GLU A 39 -0.70 3.43 3.66
CA GLU A 39 -1.17 2.36 2.76
C GLU A 39 -0.75 2.62 1.30
N LEU A 40 -0.88 3.85 0.81
CA LEU A 40 -0.43 4.23 -0.53
C LEU A 40 1.09 4.06 -0.70
N ASP A 41 1.88 4.46 0.30
CA ASP A 41 3.34 4.33 0.27
C ASP A 41 3.77 2.85 0.32
N ALA A 42 3.10 2.03 1.13
CA ALA A 42 3.32 0.57 1.16
C ALA A 42 2.98 -0.08 -0.19
N ARG A 43 1.86 0.33 -0.80
CA ARG A 43 1.46 -0.11 -2.15
C ARG A 43 2.46 0.35 -3.22
N ARG A 44 2.95 1.58 -3.14
CA ARG A 44 4.00 2.09 -4.03
C ARG A 44 5.29 1.31 -3.87
N GLN A 45 5.74 1.02 -2.65
CA GLN A 45 6.93 0.18 -2.44
C GLN A 45 6.76 -1.22 -3.02
N LYS A 46 5.55 -1.81 -2.90
CA LYS A 46 5.25 -3.12 -3.49
C LYS A 46 5.15 -3.11 -5.02
N GLY A 47 4.69 -2.01 -5.64
CA GLY A 47 4.51 -1.88 -7.08
C GLY A 47 5.66 -1.22 -7.85
N ALA A 48 6.47 -0.37 -7.19
CA ALA A 48 7.59 0.35 -7.81
C ALA A 48 8.77 -0.55 -8.17
N SER A 49 8.75 -1.80 -7.73
CA SER A 49 9.73 -2.79 -8.13
C SER A 49 9.41 -3.44 -9.46
N ILE A 50 8.28 -3.24 -10.16
CA ILE A 50 8.06 -3.92 -11.46
C ILE A 50 9.11 -3.43 -12.47
N GLY A 51 10.07 -4.30 -12.79
CA GLY A 51 11.21 -3.96 -13.63
C GLY A 51 10.89 -4.13 -15.10
N VAL A 52 10.79 -5.39 -15.52
CA VAL A 52 10.53 -5.77 -16.91
C VAL A 52 9.49 -6.87 -16.96
N THR A 53 8.94 -7.15 -18.14
CA THR A 53 8.13 -8.34 -18.37
C THR A 53 8.92 -9.40 -19.11
N TYR A 54 8.64 -10.68 -18.83
CA TYR A 54 9.27 -11.81 -19.52
C TYR A 54 8.21 -12.78 -20.01
N THR A 55 8.27 -13.12 -21.30
CA THR A 55 7.42 -14.17 -21.88
C THR A 55 8.08 -15.53 -21.68
N VAL A 56 7.39 -16.41 -20.94
CA VAL A 56 7.85 -17.77 -20.64
C VAL A 56 8.05 -18.56 -21.93
N LYS A 57 9.17 -19.26 -22.03
CA LYS A 57 9.50 -20.15 -23.16
C LYS A 57 9.34 -21.61 -22.76
N LYS A 58 9.26 -22.50 -23.76
CA LYS A 58 9.20 -23.96 -23.52
C LYS A 58 10.42 -24.41 -22.71
N GLY A 59 10.18 -25.09 -21.59
CA GLY A 59 11.22 -25.60 -20.69
C GLY A 59 11.74 -24.62 -19.64
N ASP A 60 11.19 -23.40 -19.58
CA ASP A 60 11.47 -22.44 -18.51
C ASP A 60 10.85 -22.88 -17.18
N SER A 61 11.51 -22.50 -16.08
CA SER A 61 10.97 -22.54 -14.73
C SER A 61 11.27 -21.21 -14.04
N LEU A 62 10.55 -20.86 -12.96
CA LEU A 62 10.79 -19.60 -12.26
C LEU A 62 12.25 -19.47 -11.78
N ARG A 63 12.88 -20.57 -11.38
CA ARG A 63 14.32 -20.61 -10.99
C ARG A 63 15.23 -20.30 -12.17
N LYS A 64 14.99 -20.91 -13.35
CA LYS A 64 15.78 -20.64 -14.57
C LYS A 64 15.62 -19.19 -15.03
N ILE A 65 14.41 -18.66 -14.98
CA ILE A 65 14.12 -17.25 -15.31
C ILE A 65 14.84 -16.33 -14.32
N ALA A 66 14.76 -16.62 -13.02
CA ALA A 66 15.47 -15.86 -11.99
C ALA A 66 16.99 -15.90 -12.18
N LYS A 67 17.58 -17.06 -12.49
CA LYS A 67 19.00 -17.16 -12.85
C LYS A 67 19.36 -16.26 -14.02
N LYS A 68 18.54 -16.30 -15.07
CA LYS A 68 18.80 -15.57 -16.32
C LYS A 68 18.69 -14.06 -16.15
N LEU A 69 17.73 -13.58 -15.36
CA LEU A 69 17.43 -12.16 -15.23
C LEU A 69 18.09 -11.51 -14.02
N TYR A 70 18.33 -12.25 -12.94
CA TYR A 70 18.96 -11.74 -11.72
C TYR A 70 20.36 -12.30 -11.46
N GLY A 71 20.81 -13.28 -12.23
CA GLY A 71 22.02 -14.05 -11.91
C GLY A 71 21.85 -15.01 -10.73
N ASN A 72 20.67 -15.07 -10.11
CA ASN A 72 20.43 -15.83 -8.87
C ASN A 72 19.10 -16.60 -8.92
N GLU A 73 19.20 -17.93 -8.94
CA GLU A 73 18.03 -18.83 -8.94
C GLU A 73 17.14 -18.65 -7.71
N SER A 74 17.70 -18.31 -6.54
CA SER A 74 16.97 -18.15 -5.28
C SER A 74 15.98 -16.99 -5.30
N LYS A 75 16.11 -16.06 -6.26
CA LYS A 75 15.17 -14.94 -6.45
C LYS A 75 13.87 -15.33 -7.17
N TRP A 76 13.64 -16.62 -7.45
CA TRP A 76 12.40 -17.11 -8.06
C TRP A 76 11.14 -16.72 -7.27
N LYS A 77 11.23 -16.63 -5.93
CA LYS A 77 10.11 -16.25 -5.05
C LYS A 77 9.60 -14.85 -5.34
N ALA A 78 10.51 -13.90 -5.62
CA ALA A 78 10.14 -12.53 -5.96
C ALA A 78 9.31 -12.48 -7.25
N ILE A 79 9.65 -13.31 -8.25
CA ILE A 79 8.86 -13.44 -9.47
C ILE A 79 7.47 -14.01 -9.14
N PHE A 80 7.40 -15.08 -8.35
CA PHE A 80 6.13 -15.68 -7.96
C PHE A 80 5.19 -14.68 -7.25
N GLU A 81 5.72 -13.96 -6.26
CA GLU A 81 4.96 -12.98 -5.47
C GLU A 81 4.48 -11.80 -6.32
N ALA A 82 5.33 -11.29 -7.22
CA ALA A 82 4.98 -10.18 -8.11
C ALA A 82 3.87 -10.52 -9.12
N ASN A 83 3.58 -11.81 -9.30
CA ASN A 83 2.58 -12.32 -10.22
C ASN A 83 1.38 -12.97 -9.51
N GLN A 84 1.22 -12.78 -8.20
CA GLN A 84 -0.04 -13.13 -7.52
C GLN A 84 -1.17 -12.17 -7.92
N PRO A 85 -2.42 -12.65 -8.13
CA PRO A 85 -2.89 -14.04 -8.00
C PRO A 85 -2.82 -14.86 -9.31
N MET A 86 -2.16 -14.34 -10.36
CA MET A 86 -2.10 -14.97 -11.68
C MET A 86 -1.37 -16.33 -11.65
N ILE A 87 -0.25 -16.44 -10.93
CA ILE A 87 0.45 -17.71 -10.75
C ILE A 87 0.06 -18.28 -9.39
N LYS A 88 -0.82 -19.28 -9.32
CA LYS A 88 -1.20 -19.89 -8.03
C LYS A 88 -0.19 -20.91 -7.52
N ASN A 89 0.49 -21.58 -8.44
CA ASN A 89 1.52 -22.57 -8.14
C ASN A 89 2.81 -22.19 -8.86
N ALA A 90 3.91 -22.05 -8.12
CA ALA A 90 5.21 -21.66 -8.64
C ALA A 90 5.78 -22.62 -9.70
N ASP A 91 5.36 -23.89 -9.66
CA ASP A 91 5.78 -24.91 -10.62
C ASP A 91 4.91 -24.95 -11.88
N LEU A 92 3.77 -24.25 -11.90
CA LEU A 92 2.84 -24.20 -13.03
C LEU A 92 2.93 -22.85 -13.74
N ILE A 93 3.89 -22.74 -14.66
CA ILE A 93 3.97 -21.66 -15.64
C ILE A 93 3.93 -22.24 -17.06
N TYR A 94 3.35 -21.50 -18.00
CA TYR A 94 3.11 -22.01 -19.35
C TYR A 94 3.87 -21.18 -20.40
N PRO A 95 4.38 -21.80 -21.47
CA PRO A 95 4.96 -21.06 -22.59
C PRO A 95 3.97 -20.02 -23.15
N GLY A 96 4.47 -18.82 -23.45
CA GLY A 96 3.66 -17.68 -23.88
C GLY A 96 3.08 -16.83 -22.74
N GLN A 97 3.11 -17.31 -21.49
CA GLN A 97 2.67 -16.53 -20.34
C GLN A 97 3.63 -15.35 -20.09
N VAL A 98 3.09 -14.14 -19.91
CA VAL A 98 3.87 -12.94 -19.63
C VAL A 98 3.95 -12.73 -18.12
N LEU A 99 5.17 -12.77 -17.57
CA LEU A 99 5.45 -12.59 -16.16
C LEU A 99 5.99 -11.19 -15.87
N ARG A 100 5.55 -10.59 -14.77
CA ARG A 100 6.16 -9.40 -14.18
C ARG A 100 7.45 -9.80 -13.46
N ILE A 101 8.55 -9.15 -13.79
CA ILE A 101 9.86 -9.41 -13.20
C ILE A 101 10.26 -8.18 -12.38
N PRO A 102 10.22 -8.25 -11.04
CA PRO A 102 10.60 -7.11 -10.22
C PRO A 102 12.09 -6.78 -10.34
N LYS A 103 12.52 -5.52 -10.19
CA LYS A 103 13.91 -5.14 -9.92
C LYS A 103 14.26 -5.65 -8.53
N ALA A 104 15.36 -6.37 -8.43
CA ALA A 104 15.75 -7.08 -7.22
C ALA A 104 17.08 -6.57 -6.65
#